data_AF-A0AA40FJF2-F1
#
_entry.id   AF-A0AA40FJF2-F1
#
_cell.length_a   1.000
_cell.length_b   1.000
_cell.length_c   1.000
_cell.angle_alpha   90.00
_cell.angle_beta   90.00
_cell.angle_gamma   90.00
#
_symmetry.space_group_name_H-M   'P 1'
#
loop_
_entity.id
_entity.type
_entity.pdbx_description
1 polymer ?
#
loop_
_entity_poly.entity_id
_entity_poly.type
_entity_poly.pdbx_seq_one_letter_code
_entity_poly.pdbx_strand_id
1 'polypeptide(L)'
;MELCKELKHVISIVYVSTAYSNANIFEIEEKIYTTSFKPSTVINICESGDQQSIDLLEDEILKIYPNTYTFSKNLAEQIMSNNSDSLPVAIVRPSVIGASLKEPCPGWVDNIYGLTGIFMLIGKGTTRTMLVKKSKRLDLVPVDYVVNIIICAAWHVTLHRNNEVKVYNSTSNAHPIKWNQIRDIVVQCSRETPMNNVIWFPFCILVPNQCSYNVLDIFLHILPAFFMDIFLKLSGRKPMIMKTSKLFNQMVRAVKFFGQHEWTFHQDNVTDMIKRVNLLKDRDIVKLDLWDMDWKKYMITYMAGIEKFILREDSKSIDAAQKRLLFDFQIFRKV
;
A
#
# COMPACT_ATOMS: atom_id res chain seq x y z
N MET A 1 -10.95 11.59 19.91
CA MET A 1 -10.69 12.97 20.38
C MET A 1 -11.12 13.18 21.83
N GLU A 2 -12.26 12.64 22.25
CA GLU A 2 -12.71 12.70 23.66
C GLU A 2 -11.62 12.23 24.65
N LEU A 3 -11.05 11.03 24.43
CA LEU A 3 -9.91 10.55 25.22
C LEU A 3 -8.75 11.55 25.26
N CYS A 4 -8.43 12.19 24.13
CA CYS A 4 -7.32 13.15 24.07
C CYS A 4 -7.58 14.41 24.92
N LYS A 5 -8.85 14.79 25.12
CA LYS A 5 -9.24 15.92 25.98
C LYS A 5 -9.13 15.57 27.47
N GLU A 6 -9.22 14.29 27.83
CA GLU A 6 -9.06 13.81 29.21
C GLU A 6 -7.59 13.68 29.64
N LEU A 7 -6.67 13.60 28.67
CA LEU A 7 -5.25 13.47 28.94
C LEU A 7 -4.63 14.79 29.43
N LYS A 8 -4.12 14.79 30.66
CA LYS A 8 -3.65 16.02 31.37
C LYS A 8 -2.44 16.73 30.74
N HIS A 9 -1.61 16.02 29.98
CA HIS A 9 -0.31 16.55 29.50
C HIS A 9 -0.08 16.28 28.00
N VAL A 10 -1.14 16.35 27.19
CA VAL A 10 -1.00 16.19 25.73
C VAL A 10 -0.25 17.38 25.16
N ILE A 11 0.93 17.11 24.58
CA ILE A 11 1.75 18.12 23.90
C ILE A 11 1.33 18.24 22.43
N SER A 12 1.01 17.11 21.78
CA SER A 12 0.67 17.03 20.37
C SER A 12 -0.11 15.76 20.08
N ILE A 13 -0.97 15.80 19.05
CA ILE A 13 -1.72 14.66 18.55
C ILE A 13 -1.41 14.51 17.07
N VAL A 14 -0.99 13.31 16.66
CA VAL A 14 -0.83 12.99 15.25
C VAL A 14 -1.83 11.91 14.86
N TYR A 15 -2.77 12.26 13.98
CA TYR A 15 -3.68 11.30 13.36
C TYR A 15 -3.08 10.79 12.05
N VAL A 16 -2.91 9.47 11.93
CA VAL A 16 -2.44 8.84 10.70
C VAL A 16 -3.63 8.48 9.81
N SER A 17 -3.79 9.26 8.75
CA SER A 17 -4.80 9.07 7.72
C SER A 17 -4.21 8.30 6.53
N THR A 18 -4.53 8.70 5.30
CA THR A 18 -3.93 8.21 4.06
C THR A 18 -3.99 9.30 2.99
N ALA A 19 -3.01 9.33 2.09
CA ALA A 19 -3.00 10.23 0.94
C ALA A 19 -4.27 10.06 0.08
N TYR A 20 -4.84 8.86 0.08
CA TYR A 20 -6.02 8.49 -0.67
C TYR A 20 -7.35 8.79 0.04
N SER A 21 -7.38 9.53 1.16
CA SER A 21 -8.63 9.87 1.85
C SER A 21 -9.58 10.65 0.93
N ASN A 22 -9.03 11.35 -0.05
CA ASN A 22 -9.75 12.11 -1.06
C ASN A 22 -9.52 11.56 -2.48
N ALA A 23 -9.42 10.23 -2.63
CA ALA A 23 -9.09 9.59 -3.90
C ALA A 23 -10.13 9.79 -5.03
N ASN A 24 -11.28 10.40 -4.72
CA ASN A 24 -12.30 10.82 -5.67
C ASN A 24 -11.92 12.07 -6.48
N ILE A 25 -10.89 12.81 -6.07
CA ILE A 25 -10.28 13.93 -6.82
C ILE A 25 -8.81 13.62 -7.11
N PHE A 26 -8.24 14.22 -8.17
CA PHE A 26 -6.88 13.88 -8.65
C PHE A 26 -5.79 14.85 -8.18
N GLU A 27 -6.16 16.02 -7.68
CA GLU A 27 -5.26 17.01 -7.13
C GLU A 27 -5.58 17.19 -5.65
N ILE A 28 -4.63 16.80 -4.79
CA ILE A 28 -4.84 16.68 -3.34
C ILE A 28 -3.88 17.61 -2.62
N GLU A 29 -4.45 18.65 -2.03
CA GLU A 29 -3.75 19.65 -1.23
C GLU A 29 -3.62 19.20 0.23
N GLU A 30 -2.72 19.84 0.97
CA GLU A 30 -2.55 19.65 2.42
C GLU A 30 -3.57 20.46 3.24
N LYS A 31 -4.85 20.21 2.92
CA LYS A 31 -6.01 20.76 3.63
C LYS A 31 -7.02 19.67 3.93
N ILE A 32 -7.94 19.97 4.84
CA ILE A 32 -9.05 19.08 5.18
C ILE A 32 -10.16 19.30 4.15
N TYR A 33 -10.70 18.20 3.61
CA TYR A 33 -11.78 18.22 2.64
C TYR A 33 -13.08 17.80 3.32
N THR A 34 -14.12 18.60 3.14
CA THR A 34 -15.46 18.31 3.65
C THR A 34 -16.26 17.47 2.66
N THR A 35 -17.25 16.75 3.17
CA THR A 35 -18.15 15.90 2.36
C THR A 35 -19.60 16.27 2.65
N SER A 36 -20.52 15.81 1.80
CA SER A 36 -21.95 15.93 2.05
C SER A 36 -22.43 15.10 3.25
N PHE A 37 -21.63 14.13 3.70
CA PHE A 37 -21.97 13.23 4.80
C PHE A 37 -21.50 13.81 6.13
N LYS A 38 -22.44 14.13 7.02
CA LYS A 38 -22.11 14.57 8.38
C LYS A 38 -21.54 13.38 9.17
N PRO A 39 -20.37 13.51 9.85
CA PRO A 39 -19.78 12.43 10.62
C PRO A 39 -20.71 11.79 11.65
N SER A 40 -21.46 12.61 12.41
CA SER A 40 -22.41 12.11 13.41
C SER A 40 -23.53 11.28 12.80
N THR A 41 -24.07 11.69 11.64
CA THR A 41 -25.12 10.93 10.95
C THR A 41 -24.60 9.57 10.49
N VAL A 42 -23.40 9.51 9.92
CA VAL A 42 -22.78 8.25 9.48
C VAL A 42 -22.54 7.32 10.66
N ILE A 43 -21.96 7.83 11.76
CA ILE A 43 -21.72 7.04 12.98
C ILE A 43 -23.03 6.48 13.53
N ASN A 44 -24.06 7.32 13.65
CA ASN A 44 -25.36 6.88 14.16
C ASN A 44 -26.01 5.79 13.30
N ILE A 45 -25.92 5.88 11.97
CA ILE A 45 -26.42 4.84 11.07
C ILE A 45 -25.64 3.54 11.27
N CYS A 46 -24.31 3.61 11.37
CA CYS A 46 -23.47 2.42 11.56
C CYS A 46 -23.66 1.75 12.93
N GLU A 47 -23.92 2.51 13.99
CA GLU A 47 -24.06 1.99 15.35
C GLU A 47 -25.47 1.51 15.70
N SER A 48 -26.50 2.20 15.17
CA SER A 48 -27.89 2.00 15.58
C SER A 48 -28.85 1.73 14.43
N GLY A 49 -28.40 1.81 13.18
CA GLY A 49 -29.22 1.54 11.99
C GLY A 49 -29.44 0.05 11.75
N ASP A 50 -30.45 -0.26 10.94
CA ASP A 50 -30.65 -1.61 10.41
C ASP A 50 -29.72 -1.89 9.22
N GLN A 51 -29.60 -3.17 8.84
CA GLN A 51 -28.72 -3.57 7.73
C GLN A 51 -29.08 -2.86 6.43
N GLN A 52 -30.37 -2.65 6.17
CA GLN A 52 -30.83 -1.95 4.97
C GLN A 52 -30.33 -0.50 4.92
N SER A 53 -30.36 0.22 6.04
CA SER A 53 -29.85 1.59 6.11
C SER A 53 -28.33 1.65 5.90
N ILE A 54 -27.59 0.68 6.43
CA ILE A 54 -26.14 0.56 6.24
C ILE A 54 -25.81 0.30 4.77
N ASP A 55 -26.52 -0.63 4.13
CA ASP A 55 -26.32 -0.98 2.73
C ASP A 55 -26.60 0.22 1.80
N LEU A 56 -27.69 0.96 2.05
CA LEU A 56 -28.02 2.19 1.31
C LEU A 56 -26.94 3.28 1.49
N LEU A 57 -26.42 3.42 2.70
CA LEU A 57 -25.34 4.36 2.98
C LEU A 57 -24.06 3.96 2.25
N GLU A 58 -23.71 2.66 2.28
CA GLU A 58 -22.56 2.13 1.54
C GLU A 58 -22.69 2.41 0.05
N ASP A 59 -23.86 2.15 -0.55
CA ASP A 59 -24.12 2.42 -1.96
C ASP A 59 -23.91 3.90 -2.32
N GLU A 60 -24.41 4.84 -1.50
CA GLU A 60 -24.20 6.28 -1.73
C GLU A 60 -22.72 6.68 -1.59
N ILE A 61 -22.00 6.11 -0.62
CA ILE A 61 -20.56 6.36 -0.43
C ILE A 61 -19.77 5.86 -1.66
N LEU A 62 -20.06 4.65 -2.15
CA LEU A 62 -19.33 4.01 -3.24
C LEU A 62 -19.59 4.65 -4.62
N LYS A 63 -20.62 5.51 -4.75
CA LYS A 63 -20.79 6.37 -5.94
C LYS A 63 -19.72 7.46 -6.03
N ILE A 64 -19.14 7.88 -4.90
CA ILE A 64 -18.19 9.00 -4.82
C ILE A 64 -16.78 8.48 -4.53
N TYR A 65 -16.66 7.57 -3.56
CA TYR A 65 -15.38 7.05 -3.08
C TYR A 65 -15.07 5.69 -3.68
N PRO A 66 -13.79 5.37 -3.94
CA PRO A 66 -13.43 4.08 -4.51
C PRO A 66 -13.64 2.90 -3.56
N ASN A 67 -13.67 3.16 -2.26
CA ASN A 67 -14.00 2.19 -1.21
C ASN A 67 -14.34 2.90 0.11
N THR A 68 -14.98 2.17 1.01
CA THR A 68 -15.36 2.63 2.35
C THR A 68 -14.17 3.03 3.22
N TYR A 69 -12.99 2.43 3.01
CA TYR A 69 -11.76 2.79 3.74
C TYR A 69 -11.34 4.24 3.46
N THR A 70 -11.25 4.65 2.19
CA THR A 70 -10.89 6.03 1.82
C THR A 70 -11.88 7.04 2.40
N PHE A 71 -13.18 6.74 2.31
CA PHE A 71 -14.22 7.55 2.93
C PHE A 71 -14.07 7.66 4.45
N SER A 72 -13.87 6.53 5.15
CA SER A 72 -13.71 6.54 6.62
C SER A 72 -12.53 7.39 7.07
N LYS A 73 -11.44 7.40 6.29
CA LYS A 73 -10.26 8.21 6.56
C LYS A 73 -10.57 9.70 6.36
N ASN A 74 -11.26 10.07 5.29
CA ASN A 74 -11.74 11.45 5.12
C ASN A 74 -12.67 11.86 6.28
N LEU A 75 -13.63 11.02 6.66
CA LEU A 75 -14.59 11.33 7.71
C LEU A 75 -13.87 11.56 9.05
N ALA A 76 -12.86 10.74 9.36
CA ALA A 76 -12.04 10.91 10.54
C ALA A 76 -11.24 12.22 10.52
N GLU A 77 -10.70 12.65 9.38
CA GLU A 77 -10.03 13.95 9.26
C GLU A 77 -10.99 15.12 9.57
N GLN A 78 -12.24 15.05 9.12
CA GLN A 78 -13.27 16.04 9.48
C GLN A 78 -13.57 16.04 10.98
N ILE A 79 -13.66 14.87 11.61
CA ILE A 79 -13.84 14.75 13.07
C ILE A 79 -12.65 15.38 13.82
N MET A 80 -11.42 15.12 13.37
CA MET A 80 -10.21 15.71 13.95
C MET A 80 -10.22 17.23 13.86
N SER A 81 -10.64 17.78 12.71
CA SER A 81 -10.80 19.23 12.51
C SER A 81 -11.83 19.85 13.45
N ASN A 82 -13.00 19.21 13.57
CA ASN A 82 -14.13 19.76 14.30
C ASN A 82 -13.97 19.67 15.82
N ASN A 83 -13.04 18.85 16.32
CA ASN A 83 -12.87 18.56 17.75
C ASN A 83 -11.47 18.88 18.27
N SER A 84 -10.69 19.68 17.53
CA SER A 84 -9.30 19.97 17.88
C SER A 84 -9.16 20.88 19.10
N ASP A 85 -10.18 21.63 19.52
CA ASP A 85 -10.28 22.42 20.77
C ASP A 85 -8.95 23.04 21.27
N SER A 86 -8.18 23.67 20.37
CA SER A 86 -6.86 24.28 20.63
C SER A 86 -5.68 23.32 20.94
N LEU A 87 -5.87 22.01 20.76
CA LEU A 87 -4.79 21.02 20.82
C LEU A 87 -3.92 21.13 19.55
N PRO A 88 -2.59 20.98 19.65
CA PRO A 88 -1.73 20.87 18.48
C PRO A 88 -1.99 19.54 17.76
N VAL A 89 -2.77 19.59 16.68
CA VAL A 89 -3.14 18.41 15.89
C VAL A 89 -2.46 18.44 14.53
N ALA A 90 -1.80 17.33 14.20
CA ALA A 90 -1.32 17.04 12.85
C ALA A 90 -2.11 15.86 12.26
N ILE A 91 -2.37 15.92 10.96
CA ILE A 91 -2.86 14.80 10.17
C ILE A 91 -1.74 14.40 9.21
N VAL A 92 -1.23 13.19 9.30
CA VAL A 92 -0.25 12.65 8.34
C VAL A 92 -0.96 11.69 7.40
N ARG A 93 -0.84 11.94 6.10
CA ARG A 93 -1.46 11.19 5.00
C ARG A 93 -0.37 10.42 4.23
N PRO A 94 0.00 9.20 4.66
CA PRO A 94 0.90 8.36 3.88
C PRO A 94 0.23 7.82 2.62
N SER A 95 1.00 7.71 1.53
CA SER A 95 0.62 6.90 0.36
C SER A 95 0.79 5.40 0.67
N VAL A 96 1.00 4.55 -0.33
CA VAL A 96 1.15 3.11 -0.08
C VAL A 96 2.43 2.88 0.72
N ILE A 97 2.31 2.30 1.91
CA ILE A 97 3.45 2.02 2.78
C ILE A 97 4.07 0.68 2.37
N GLY A 98 5.37 0.69 2.09
CA GLY A 98 6.18 -0.48 1.78
C GLY A 98 7.09 -0.90 2.95
N ALA A 99 8.04 -1.79 2.66
CA ALA A 99 9.06 -2.18 3.64
C ALA A 99 9.94 -1.00 4.06
N SER A 100 10.61 -1.15 5.20
CA SER A 100 11.58 -0.16 5.67
C SER A 100 12.75 0.01 4.70
N LEU A 101 13.22 1.24 4.59
CA LEU A 101 14.42 1.58 3.85
C LEU A 101 15.68 1.30 4.69
N LYS A 102 15.66 1.69 5.96
CA LYS A 102 16.80 1.63 6.89
C LYS A 102 16.41 1.04 8.24
N GLU A 103 15.34 1.52 8.88
CA GLU A 103 14.99 1.18 10.27
C GLU A 103 13.67 0.39 10.35
N PRO A 104 13.54 -0.60 11.26
CA PRO A 104 14.53 -1.08 12.23
C PRO A 104 15.67 -1.89 11.60
N CYS A 105 15.47 -2.40 10.40
CA CYS A 105 16.51 -2.92 9.51
C CYS A 105 15.98 -2.87 8.07
N PRO A 106 16.83 -2.84 7.03
CA PRO A 106 16.37 -2.74 5.64
C PRO A 106 15.47 -3.91 5.22
N GLY A 107 14.35 -3.61 4.56
CA GLY A 107 13.42 -4.63 4.05
C GLY A 107 12.46 -5.20 5.10
N TRP A 108 12.44 -4.66 6.32
CA TRP A 108 11.49 -5.08 7.34
C TRP A 108 10.05 -4.82 6.88
N VAL A 109 9.21 -5.86 6.98
CA VAL A 109 7.78 -5.85 6.68
C VAL A 109 7.12 -6.94 7.51
N ASP A 110 5.92 -6.66 8.04
CA ASP A 110 5.25 -7.53 9.02
C ASP A 110 3.96 -8.19 8.50
N ASN A 111 3.49 -7.78 7.31
CA ASN A 111 2.21 -8.24 6.79
C ASN A 111 2.22 -8.47 5.27
N ILE A 112 1.24 -9.25 4.82
CA ILE A 112 1.03 -9.60 3.40
C ILE A 112 -0.03 -8.74 2.72
N TYR A 113 -0.53 -7.69 3.38
CA TYR A 113 -1.62 -6.90 2.84
C TYR A 113 -1.12 -5.96 1.74
N GLY A 114 -2.01 -5.60 0.82
CA GLY A 114 -1.71 -4.68 -0.28
C GLY A 114 -0.61 -5.20 -1.22
N LEU A 115 0.41 -4.37 -1.46
CA LEU A 115 1.46 -4.66 -2.44
C LEU A 115 2.38 -5.81 -2.02
N THR A 116 2.64 -5.99 -0.72
CA THR A 116 3.53 -7.06 -0.24
C THR A 116 3.03 -8.42 -0.69
N GLY A 117 1.73 -8.69 -0.53
CA GLY A 117 1.10 -9.94 -0.99
C GLY A 117 1.16 -10.09 -2.51
N ILE A 118 0.93 -9.01 -3.26
CA ILE A 118 1.03 -9.01 -4.72
C ILE A 118 2.45 -9.37 -5.17
N PHE A 119 3.49 -8.72 -4.62
CA PHE A 119 4.89 -8.99 -4.96
C PHE A 119 5.28 -10.42 -4.62
N MET A 120 4.87 -10.92 -3.45
CA MET A 120 5.07 -12.31 -3.05
C MET A 120 4.43 -13.30 -4.04
N LEU A 121 3.18 -13.05 -4.47
CA LEU A 121 2.46 -13.94 -5.37
C LEU A 121 3.00 -13.92 -6.80
N ILE A 122 3.49 -12.77 -7.27
CA ILE A 122 4.26 -12.67 -8.52
C ILE A 122 5.55 -13.46 -8.39
N GLY A 123 6.27 -13.32 -7.27
CA GLY A 123 7.54 -14.00 -7.06
C GLY A 123 7.43 -15.53 -6.98
N LYS A 124 6.34 -16.05 -6.42
CA LYS A 124 6.01 -17.49 -6.47
C LYS A 124 5.44 -17.95 -7.81
N GLY A 125 5.26 -17.05 -8.78
CA GLY A 125 4.67 -17.32 -10.09
C GLY A 125 3.20 -17.69 -10.07
N THR A 126 2.51 -17.54 -8.93
CA THR A 126 1.08 -17.82 -8.82
C THR A 126 0.26 -16.73 -9.50
N THR A 127 0.76 -15.50 -9.45
CA THR A 127 0.22 -14.34 -10.16
C THR A 127 1.04 -14.05 -11.40
N ARG A 128 0.35 -13.97 -12.54
CA ARG A 128 0.92 -13.81 -13.88
C ARG A 128 0.25 -12.71 -14.71
N THR A 129 -0.83 -12.09 -14.21
CA THR A 129 -1.40 -10.86 -14.79
C THR A 129 -1.99 -9.93 -13.73
N MET A 130 -1.99 -8.62 -14.02
CA MET A 130 -2.58 -7.58 -13.17
C MET A 130 -3.30 -6.51 -13.99
N LEU A 131 -4.45 -6.04 -13.48
CA LEU A 131 -5.23 -4.96 -14.08
C LEU A 131 -4.72 -3.59 -13.64
N VAL A 132 -3.64 -3.12 -14.26
CA VAL A 132 -3.03 -1.79 -14.00
C VAL A 132 -2.56 -1.13 -15.29
N LYS A 133 -2.55 0.20 -15.33
CA LYS A 133 -1.94 0.93 -16.46
C LYS A 133 -0.44 1.02 -16.25
N LYS A 134 0.32 0.36 -17.13
CA LYS A 134 1.79 0.25 -17.10
C LYS A 134 2.53 1.58 -16.90
N SER A 135 2.06 2.64 -17.55
CA SER A 135 2.67 3.96 -17.54
C SER A 135 2.32 4.79 -16.31
N LYS A 136 1.36 4.33 -15.50
CA LYS A 136 0.90 5.05 -14.31
C LYS A 136 1.90 4.90 -13.16
N ARG A 137 2.05 5.97 -12.39
CA ARG A 137 2.85 6.03 -11.18
C ARG A 137 2.21 5.21 -10.06
N LEU A 138 3.06 4.68 -9.21
CA LEU A 138 2.72 4.09 -7.93
C LEU A 138 3.37 4.95 -6.85
N ASP A 139 2.58 5.60 -6.00
CA ASP A 139 3.11 6.33 -4.85
C ASP A 139 3.34 5.38 -3.67
N LEU A 140 4.57 4.89 -3.60
CA LEU A 140 5.09 3.97 -2.59
C LEU A 140 6.04 4.72 -1.66
N VAL A 141 5.92 4.55 -0.34
CA VAL A 141 6.82 5.16 0.64
C VAL A 141 7.32 4.13 1.65
N PRO A 142 8.60 4.17 2.06
CA PRO A 142 9.10 3.30 3.13
C PRO A 142 8.42 3.60 4.47
N VAL A 143 8.21 2.57 5.30
CA VAL A 143 7.55 2.76 6.61
C VAL A 143 8.33 3.68 7.57
N ASP A 144 9.66 3.58 7.59
CA ASP A 144 10.54 4.40 8.42
C ASP A 144 10.57 5.86 7.97
N TYR A 145 10.44 6.11 6.67
CA TYR A 145 10.20 7.46 6.14
C TYR A 145 8.89 8.06 6.69
N VAL A 146 7.79 7.29 6.68
CA VAL A 146 6.50 7.75 7.22
C VAL A 146 6.61 8.03 8.72
N VAL A 147 7.31 7.17 9.48
CA VAL A 147 7.55 7.38 10.92
C VAL A 147 8.31 8.69 11.17
N ASN A 148 9.35 8.98 10.39
CA ASN A 148 10.08 10.26 10.49
C ASN A 148 9.15 11.45 10.25
N ILE A 149 8.29 11.39 9.23
CA ILE A 149 7.30 12.43 8.96
C ILE A 149 6.32 12.60 10.14
N ILE A 150 5.86 11.50 10.76
CA ILE A 150 4.97 11.55 11.93
C ILE A 150 5.64 12.28 13.10
N ILE A 151 6.87 11.92 13.43
CA ILE A 151 7.62 12.51 14.54
C ILE A 151 7.87 14.00 14.27
N CYS A 152 8.33 14.35 13.07
CA CYS A 152 8.58 15.73 12.71
C CYS A 152 7.30 16.57 12.62
N ALA A 153 6.19 15.98 12.16
CA ALA A 153 4.88 16.66 12.12
C ALA A 153 4.39 16.99 13.53
N ALA A 154 4.55 16.07 14.49
CA ALA A 154 4.22 16.29 15.91
C ALA A 154 5.00 17.49 16.48
N TRP A 155 6.31 17.53 16.23
CA TRP A 155 7.19 18.62 16.62
C TRP A 155 6.78 19.94 15.95
N HIS A 156 6.51 19.90 14.64
CA HIS A 156 6.22 21.08 13.84
C HIS A 156 4.94 21.81 14.27
N VAL A 157 3.86 21.07 14.55
CA VAL A 157 2.60 21.66 15.04
C VAL A 157 2.70 22.16 16.49
N THR A 158 3.58 21.55 17.30
CA THR A 158 3.79 21.97 18.69
C THR A 158 4.41 23.37 18.77
N LEU A 159 5.34 23.68 17.86
CA LEU A 159 6.01 24.98 17.80
C LEU A 159 5.16 26.09 17.17
N HIS A 160 4.12 25.72 16.41
CA HIS A 160 3.24 26.65 15.70
C HIS A 160 1.80 26.42 16.11
N ARG A 161 1.45 26.83 17.33
CA ARG A 161 0.07 26.77 17.85
C ARG A 161 -0.80 27.86 17.21
N ASN A 162 -1.16 27.67 15.94
CA ASN A 162 -2.10 28.53 15.24
C ASN A 162 -3.56 28.03 15.33
N ASN A 163 -3.85 27.08 16.23
CA ASN A 163 -5.17 26.45 16.42
C ASN A 163 -5.78 25.80 15.17
N GLU A 164 -5.00 25.64 14.09
CA GLU A 164 -5.40 24.97 12.86
C GLU A 164 -4.79 23.59 12.77
N VAL A 165 -5.58 22.62 12.30
CA VAL A 165 -5.09 21.26 12.05
C VAL A 165 -4.24 21.28 10.77
N LYS A 166 -2.94 20.99 10.90
CA LYS A 166 -2.06 20.88 9.74
C LYS A 166 -2.09 19.48 9.14
N VAL A 167 -2.15 19.40 7.81
CA VAL A 167 -2.10 18.15 7.06
C VAL A 167 -0.73 17.99 6.41
N TYR A 168 -0.18 16.78 6.39
CA TYR A 168 1.11 16.43 5.80
C TYR A 168 0.95 15.24 4.86
N ASN A 169 1.13 15.45 3.56
CA ASN A 169 1.08 14.40 2.54
C ASN A 169 2.45 13.70 2.45
N SER A 170 2.56 12.51 3.04
CA SER A 170 3.76 11.68 3.02
C SER A 170 3.72 10.78 1.78
N THR A 171 4.29 11.27 0.68
CA THR A 171 4.20 10.65 -0.66
C THR A 171 5.54 10.70 -1.38
N SER A 172 5.71 9.86 -2.41
CA SER A 172 6.92 9.79 -3.22
C SER A 172 6.90 10.72 -4.45
N ASN A 173 6.17 11.83 -4.41
CA ASN A 173 6.01 12.72 -5.57
C ASN A 173 7.31 13.29 -6.11
N ALA A 174 8.29 13.49 -5.23
CA ALA A 174 9.63 13.97 -5.57
C ALA A 174 10.38 13.05 -6.56
N HIS A 175 10.21 11.73 -6.44
CA HIS A 175 10.88 10.75 -7.29
C HIS A 175 9.98 9.54 -7.56
N PRO A 176 9.02 9.64 -8.50
CA PRO A 176 8.01 8.61 -8.66
C PRO A 176 8.49 7.39 -9.44
N ILE A 177 7.97 6.22 -9.08
CA ILE A 177 8.16 4.97 -9.82
C ILE A 177 6.87 4.54 -10.53
N LYS A 178 6.99 3.96 -11.73
CA LYS A 178 5.86 3.46 -12.52
C LYS A 178 5.61 1.96 -12.32
N TRP A 179 4.38 1.52 -12.57
CA TRP A 179 3.98 0.11 -12.45
C TRP A 179 4.82 -0.84 -13.31
N ASN A 180 5.20 -0.45 -14.54
CA ASN A 180 6.07 -1.28 -15.37
C ASN A 180 7.47 -1.47 -14.75
N GLN A 181 8.06 -0.41 -14.19
CA GLN A 181 9.38 -0.48 -13.55
C GLN A 181 9.34 -1.38 -12.31
N ILE A 182 8.32 -1.24 -11.45
CA ILE A 182 8.11 -2.14 -10.31
C ILE A 182 8.00 -3.59 -10.77
N ARG A 183 7.15 -3.85 -11.78
CA ARG A 183 6.97 -5.19 -12.33
C ARG A 183 8.28 -5.77 -12.83
N ASP A 184 9.06 -4.99 -13.59
CA ASP A 184 10.33 -5.45 -14.16
C ASP A 184 11.32 -5.83 -13.05
N ILE A 185 11.45 -5.00 -12.01
CA ILE A 185 12.33 -5.27 -10.87
C ILE A 185 11.86 -6.50 -10.10
N VAL A 186 10.57 -6.58 -9.74
CA VAL A 186 10.01 -7.72 -8.98
C VAL A 186 10.22 -9.03 -9.74
N VAL A 187 9.90 -9.06 -11.04
CA VAL A 187 10.09 -10.26 -11.88
C VAL A 187 11.56 -10.61 -12.03
N GLN A 188 12.46 -9.63 -12.18
CA GLN A 188 13.90 -9.86 -12.21
C GLN A 188 14.38 -10.49 -10.90
N CYS A 189 14.07 -9.88 -9.75
CA CYS A 189 14.45 -10.38 -8.43
C CYS A 189 13.96 -11.81 -8.21
N SER A 190 12.72 -12.11 -8.55
CA SER A 190 12.15 -13.46 -8.37
C SER A 190 12.75 -14.53 -9.27
N ARG A 191 13.45 -14.15 -10.34
CA ARG A 191 14.16 -15.09 -11.22
C ARG A 191 15.61 -15.29 -10.78
N GLU A 192 16.26 -14.23 -10.31
CA GLU A 192 17.65 -14.28 -9.81
C GLU A 192 17.73 -14.96 -8.44
N THR A 193 16.78 -14.63 -7.56
CA THR A 193 16.64 -15.19 -6.21
C THR A 193 15.22 -15.75 -6.07
N PRO A 194 14.99 -17.01 -6.49
CA PRO A 194 13.66 -17.60 -6.39
C PRO A 194 13.29 -17.95 -4.96
N MET A 195 12.08 -17.57 -4.57
CA MET A 195 11.44 -17.97 -3.31
C MET A 195 11.26 -19.50 -3.25
N ASN A 196 11.17 -20.09 -2.05
CA ASN A 196 10.85 -21.50 -1.94
C ASN A 196 9.45 -21.82 -2.49
N ASN A 197 9.31 -23.04 -3.00
CA ASN A 197 8.05 -23.57 -3.53
C ASN A 197 7.45 -22.69 -4.65
N VAL A 198 8.29 -22.15 -5.54
CA VAL A 198 7.84 -21.54 -6.80
C VAL A 198 6.91 -22.52 -7.52
N ILE A 199 5.72 -22.05 -7.88
CA ILE A 199 4.71 -22.88 -8.56
C ILE A 199 4.95 -22.85 -10.07
N TRP A 200 5.22 -21.66 -10.60
CA TRP A 200 5.45 -21.42 -12.03
C TRP A 200 6.60 -20.45 -12.22
N PHE A 201 7.22 -20.48 -13.41
CA PHE A 201 8.21 -19.48 -13.80
C PHE A 201 7.66 -18.05 -13.62
N PRO A 202 8.32 -17.18 -12.82
CA PRO A 202 7.81 -15.85 -12.53
C PRO A 202 7.76 -14.96 -13.77
N PHE A 203 6.57 -14.44 -14.07
CA PHE A 203 6.36 -13.33 -14.99
C PHE A 203 5.05 -12.63 -14.62
N CYS A 204 4.85 -11.40 -15.07
CA CYS A 204 3.58 -10.72 -14.88
C CYS A 204 3.26 -9.81 -16.08
N ILE A 205 2.07 -10.01 -16.66
CA ILE A 205 1.53 -9.20 -17.74
C ILE A 205 0.60 -8.14 -17.13
N LEU A 206 1.02 -6.88 -17.20
CA LEU A 206 0.17 -5.76 -16.82
C LEU A 206 -0.78 -5.44 -17.98
N VAL A 207 -2.07 -5.30 -17.70
CA VAL A 207 -3.09 -4.96 -18.69
C VAL A 207 -3.96 -3.79 -18.20
N PRO A 208 -4.27 -2.81 -19.06
CA PRO A 208 -5.06 -1.65 -18.64
C PRO A 208 -6.58 -1.91 -18.66
N ASN A 209 -7.06 -2.90 -19.41
CA ASN A 209 -8.48 -3.10 -19.67
C ASN A 209 -9.03 -4.36 -18.99
N GLN A 210 -10.29 -4.29 -18.53
CA GLN A 210 -10.94 -5.36 -17.78
C GLN A 210 -11.15 -6.63 -18.62
N CYS A 211 -11.47 -6.49 -19.91
CA CYS A 211 -11.75 -7.63 -20.79
C CYS A 211 -10.52 -8.52 -20.96
N SER A 212 -9.39 -7.94 -21.38
CA SER A 212 -8.11 -8.65 -21.49
C SER A 212 -7.67 -9.21 -20.15
N TYR A 213 -7.88 -8.51 -19.04
CA TYR A 213 -7.60 -9.05 -17.70
C TYR A 213 -8.43 -10.29 -17.42
N ASN A 214 -9.75 -10.27 -17.65
CA ASN A 214 -10.61 -11.43 -17.40
C ASN A 214 -10.21 -12.64 -18.25
N VAL A 215 -9.89 -12.41 -19.54
CA VAL A 215 -9.41 -13.47 -20.43
C VAL A 215 -8.10 -14.05 -19.90
N LEU A 216 -7.11 -13.21 -19.60
CA LEU A 216 -5.82 -13.67 -19.07
C LEU A 216 -5.97 -14.33 -17.69
N ASP A 217 -6.84 -13.85 -16.81
CA ASP A 217 -7.09 -14.42 -15.48
C ASP A 217 -7.62 -15.85 -15.58
N ILE A 218 -8.54 -16.10 -16.53
CA ILE A 218 -9.06 -17.44 -16.80
C ILE A 218 -7.93 -18.40 -17.21
N PHE A 219 -7.11 -18.01 -18.18
CA PHE A 219 -6.08 -18.89 -18.74
C PHE A 219 -4.82 -18.99 -17.88
N LEU A 220 -4.44 -17.92 -17.18
CA LEU A 220 -3.19 -17.86 -16.40
C LEU A 220 -3.38 -18.17 -14.92
N HIS A 221 -4.58 -18.04 -14.35
CA HIS A 221 -4.83 -18.34 -12.94
C HIS A 221 -5.89 -19.41 -12.75
N ILE A 222 -7.12 -19.22 -13.23
CA ILE A 222 -8.26 -20.07 -12.87
C ILE A 222 -8.13 -21.49 -13.43
N LEU A 223 -7.96 -21.64 -14.75
CA LEU A 223 -7.85 -22.97 -15.38
C LEU A 223 -6.64 -23.75 -14.84
N PRO A 224 -5.41 -23.20 -14.79
CA PRO A 224 -4.27 -23.91 -14.22
C PRO A 224 -4.48 -24.28 -12.74
N ALA A 225 -5.04 -23.37 -11.93
CA ALA A 225 -5.31 -23.65 -10.52
C ALA A 225 -6.32 -24.79 -10.33
N PHE A 226 -7.36 -24.84 -11.16
CA PHE A 226 -8.37 -25.89 -11.13
C PHE A 226 -7.77 -27.27 -11.43
N PHE A 227 -7.01 -27.39 -12.52
CA PHE A 227 -6.37 -28.66 -12.88
C PHE A 227 -5.33 -29.11 -11.85
N MET A 228 -4.56 -28.17 -11.30
CA MET A 228 -3.59 -28.49 -10.25
C MET A 228 -4.27 -28.95 -8.95
N ASP A 229 -5.38 -28.34 -8.55
CA ASP A 229 -6.12 -28.78 -7.36
C ASP A 229 -6.75 -30.17 -7.57
N ILE A 230 -7.20 -30.51 -8.79
CA ILE A 230 -7.60 -31.89 -9.13
C ILE A 230 -6.42 -32.84 -8.95
N PHE A 231 -5.25 -32.51 -9.52
CA PHE A 231 -4.06 -33.36 -9.40
C PHE A 231 -3.61 -33.54 -7.95
N LEU A 232 -3.62 -32.46 -7.15
CA LEU A 232 -3.33 -32.52 -5.71
C LEU A 232 -4.31 -33.45 -5.00
N LYS A 233 -5.62 -33.33 -5.28
CA LYS A 233 -6.65 -34.17 -4.69
C LYS A 233 -6.48 -35.65 -5.07
N LEU A 234 -6.17 -35.94 -6.33
CA LEU A 234 -5.87 -37.30 -6.81
C LEU A 234 -4.59 -37.87 -6.18
N SER A 235 -3.64 -37.01 -5.83
CA SER A 235 -2.39 -37.37 -5.13
C SER A 235 -2.55 -37.46 -3.60
N GLY A 236 -3.78 -37.39 -3.07
CA GLY A 236 -4.05 -37.41 -1.62
C GLY A 236 -3.65 -36.13 -0.88
N ARG A 237 -3.33 -35.05 -1.60
CA ARG A 237 -2.96 -33.75 -1.03
C ARG A 237 -4.15 -32.79 -0.99
N LYS A 238 -4.09 -31.82 -0.07
CA LYS A 238 -5.13 -30.80 0.08
C LYS A 238 -5.09 -29.82 -1.11
N PRO A 239 -6.22 -29.55 -1.80
CA PRO A 239 -6.30 -28.51 -2.82
C PRO A 239 -6.12 -27.13 -2.18
N MET A 240 -5.31 -26.27 -2.79
CA MET A 240 -4.96 -24.96 -2.25
C MET A 240 -4.75 -23.87 -3.29
N ILE A 241 -4.49 -24.21 -4.56
CA ILE A 241 -4.09 -23.23 -5.57
C ILE A 241 -5.28 -22.34 -5.95
N MET A 242 -6.49 -22.89 -6.00
CA MET A 242 -7.70 -22.09 -6.22
C MET A 242 -7.94 -21.09 -5.09
N LYS A 243 -7.66 -21.48 -3.83
CA LYS A 243 -7.75 -20.57 -2.67
C LYS A 243 -6.76 -19.41 -2.81
N THR A 244 -5.52 -19.69 -3.21
CA THR A 244 -4.51 -18.66 -3.45
C THR A 244 -4.91 -17.72 -4.60
N SER A 245 -5.46 -18.26 -5.69
CA SER A 245 -5.94 -17.46 -6.83
C SER A 245 -7.10 -16.54 -6.43
N LYS A 246 -8.03 -17.02 -5.59
CA LYS A 246 -9.12 -16.19 -5.05
C LYS A 246 -8.59 -15.05 -4.17
N LEU A 247 -7.64 -15.34 -3.29
CA LEU A 247 -6.99 -14.33 -2.44
C LEU A 247 -6.30 -13.26 -3.30
N PHE A 248 -5.58 -13.68 -4.35
CA PHE A 248 -4.97 -12.76 -5.29
C PHE A 248 -6.00 -11.85 -5.98
N ASN A 249 -7.08 -12.43 -6.52
CA ASN A 249 -8.12 -11.66 -7.20
C ASN A 249 -8.84 -10.67 -6.27
N GLN A 250 -8.88 -10.93 -4.97
CA GLN A 250 -9.34 -9.96 -3.97
C GLN A 250 -8.35 -8.80 -3.83
N MET A 251 -7.05 -9.07 -3.75
CA MET A 251 -6.00 -8.04 -3.70
C MET A 251 -6.00 -7.18 -4.97
N VAL A 252 -6.08 -7.78 -6.17
CA VAL A 252 -6.15 -7.04 -7.43
C VAL A 252 -7.36 -6.12 -7.48
N ARG A 253 -8.53 -6.59 -7.04
CA ARG A 253 -9.74 -5.76 -6.96
C ARG A 253 -9.54 -4.56 -6.05
N ALA A 254 -8.93 -4.76 -4.88
CA ALA A 254 -8.65 -3.68 -3.94
C ALA A 254 -7.70 -2.62 -4.51
N VAL A 255 -6.70 -3.02 -5.32
CA VAL A 255 -5.75 -2.08 -5.94
C VAL A 255 -6.21 -1.56 -7.30
N LYS A 256 -7.25 -2.13 -7.91
CA LYS A 256 -7.70 -1.82 -9.29
C LYS A 256 -7.89 -0.33 -9.50
N PHE A 257 -8.66 0.33 -8.63
CA PHE A 257 -8.93 1.76 -8.79
C PHE A 257 -7.64 2.58 -8.76
N PHE A 258 -6.75 2.28 -7.81
CA PHE A 258 -5.46 2.98 -7.65
C PHE A 258 -4.47 2.69 -8.77
N GLY A 259 -4.46 1.46 -9.31
CA GLY A 259 -3.60 1.08 -10.44
C GLY A 259 -4.04 1.64 -11.81
N GLN A 260 -5.22 2.27 -11.88
CA GLN A 260 -5.80 2.82 -13.11
C GLN A 260 -5.77 4.35 -13.17
N HIS A 261 -5.45 4.99 -12.04
CA HIS A 261 -5.46 6.43 -11.85
C HIS A 261 -4.11 6.89 -11.27
N GLU A 262 -3.93 8.20 -11.22
CA GLU A 262 -2.75 8.88 -10.68
C GLU A 262 -3.23 10.13 -9.96
N TRP A 263 -2.48 10.52 -8.94
CA TRP A 263 -2.77 11.70 -8.14
C TRP A 263 -1.55 12.62 -8.13
N THR A 264 -1.84 13.91 -8.01
CA THR A 264 -0.84 14.91 -7.66
C THR A 264 -1.11 15.33 -6.22
N PHE A 265 -0.13 15.13 -5.35
CA PHE A 265 -0.21 15.50 -3.93
C PHE A 265 0.68 16.72 -3.70
N HIS A 266 0.09 17.82 -3.25
CA HIS A 266 0.87 18.97 -2.80
C HIS A 266 1.51 18.66 -1.44
N GLN A 267 2.67 19.26 -1.17
CA GLN A 267 3.52 18.94 -0.02
C GLN A 267 4.09 20.23 0.62
N ASP A 268 3.32 21.31 0.66
CA ASP A 268 3.76 22.64 1.14
C ASP A 268 4.11 22.65 2.63
N ASN A 269 3.25 22.12 3.50
CA ASN A 269 3.48 21.93 4.94
C ASN A 269 4.62 20.94 5.20
N VAL A 270 4.74 19.86 4.42
CA VAL A 270 5.89 18.94 4.49
C VAL A 270 7.18 19.68 4.13
N THR A 271 7.15 20.51 3.09
CA THR A 271 8.31 21.29 2.65
C THR A 271 8.71 22.34 3.69
N ASP A 272 7.76 23.06 4.29
CA ASP A 272 8.03 24.00 5.39
C ASP A 272 8.63 23.28 6.61
N MET A 273 8.05 22.14 6.99
CA MET A 273 8.56 21.31 8.08
C MET A 273 10.01 20.87 7.81
N ILE A 274 10.31 20.35 6.62
CA ILE A 274 11.66 19.92 6.23
C ILE A 274 12.64 21.09 6.30
N LYS A 275 12.27 22.26 5.76
CA LYS A 275 13.10 23.47 5.83
C LYS A 275 13.47 23.80 7.27
N ARG A 276 12.51 23.73 8.20
CA ARG A 276 12.74 24.02 9.63
C ARG A 276 13.58 22.96 10.31
N VAL A 277 13.35 21.68 10.03
CA VAL A 277 14.19 20.59 10.56
C VAL A 277 15.63 20.73 10.08
N ASN A 278 15.85 21.13 8.82
CA ASN A 278 17.18 21.34 8.26
C ASN A 278 17.97 22.50 8.91
N LEU A 279 17.30 23.41 9.63
CA LEU A 279 17.96 24.44 10.44
C LEU A 279 18.44 23.91 11.79
N LEU A 280 17.99 22.72 12.21
CA LEU A 280 18.43 22.07 13.44
C LEU A 280 19.76 21.36 13.23
N LYS A 281 20.53 21.20 14.32
CA LYS A 281 21.79 20.45 14.33
C LYS A 281 21.60 18.96 14.05
N ASP A 282 20.41 18.44 14.33
CA ASP A 282 20.10 17.00 14.33
C ASP A 282 19.46 16.51 13.02
N ARG A 283 19.54 17.30 11.94
CA ARG A 283 18.86 16.98 10.67
C ARG A 283 19.23 15.61 10.09
N ASP A 284 20.47 15.17 10.31
CA ASP A 284 21.00 13.92 9.73
C ASP A 284 20.42 12.66 10.39
N ILE A 285 19.67 12.82 11.50
CA ILE A 285 19.01 11.73 12.22
C ILE A 285 17.76 11.25 11.46
N VAL A 286 17.08 12.13 10.73
CA VAL A 286 15.78 11.84 10.10
C VAL A 286 15.86 11.90 8.58
N LYS A 287 15.34 10.88 7.89
CA LYS A 287 15.16 10.89 6.43
C LYS A 287 13.77 11.42 6.11
N LEU A 288 13.69 12.65 5.58
CA LEU A 288 12.43 13.37 5.31
C LEU A 288 12.16 13.66 3.84
N ASP A 289 13.07 13.29 2.94
CA ASP A 289 12.85 13.34 1.50
C ASP A 289 13.25 12.02 0.82
N LEU A 290 12.77 11.84 -0.41
CA LEU A 290 13.01 10.66 -1.24
C LEU A 290 13.65 11.05 -2.59
N TRP A 291 14.33 12.20 -2.68
CA TRP A 291 14.87 12.70 -3.95
C TRP A 291 15.97 11.81 -4.53
N ASP A 292 16.77 11.21 -3.66
CA ASP A 292 17.90 10.31 -3.96
C ASP A 292 17.50 8.83 -3.96
N MET A 293 16.20 8.53 -4.04
CA MET A 293 15.70 7.17 -3.90
C MET A 293 16.11 6.27 -5.06
N ASP A 294 16.99 5.30 -4.79
CA ASP A 294 17.26 4.19 -5.71
C ASP A 294 16.16 3.13 -5.58
N TRP A 295 15.12 3.27 -6.40
CA TRP A 295 13.99 2.34 -6.42
C TRP A 295 14.40 0.90 -6.72
N LYS A 296 15.42 0.67 -7.55
CA LYS A 296 15.86 -0.69 -7.88
C LYS A 296 16.44 -1.35 -6.64
N LYS A 297 17.37 -0.67 -5.95
CA LYS A 297 17.98 -1.16 -4.71
C LYS A 297 16.95 -1.35 -3.59
N TYR A 298 16.03 -0.40 -3.45
CA TYR A 298 14.94 -0.49 -2.48
C TYR A 298 14.05 -1.71 -2.74
N MET A 299 13.60 -1.91 -3.98
CA MET A 299 12.74 -3.02 -4.34
C MET A 299 13.44 -4.39 -4.22
N ILE A 300 14.74 -4.49 -4.53
CA ILE A 300 15.54 -5.71 -4.26
C ILE A 300 15.52 -6.03 -2.76
N THR A 301 15.75 -5.00 -1.92
CA THR A 301 15.76 -5.14 -0.47
C THR A 301 14.38 -5.51 0.08
N TYR A 302 13.32 -4.93 -0.49
CA TYR A 302 11.94 -5.27 -0.16
C TYR A 302 11.64 -6.73 -0.51
N MET A 303 12.01 -7.21 -1.71
CA MET A 303 11.81 -8.61 -2.10
C MET A 303 12.53 -9.59 -1.16
N ALA A 304 13.78 -9.30 -0.80
CA ALA A 304 14.52 -10.08 0.20
C ALA A 304 13.85 -10.02 1.60
N GLY A 305 13.27 -8.87 1.94
CA GLY A 305 12.47 -8.67 3.14
C GLY A 305 11.22 -9.55 3.19
N ILE A 306 10.52 -9.72 2.07
CA ILE A 306 9.37 -10.64 1.95
C ILE A 306 9.82 -12.08 2.25
N GLU A 307 10.91 -12.53 1.64
CA GLU A 307 11.45 -13.88 1.89
C GLU A 307 11.80 -14.09 3.37
N LYS A 308 12.48 -13.10 3.96
CA LYS A 308 12.97 -13.19 5.33
C LYS A 308 11.86 -13.06 6.39
N PHE A 309 11.03 -12.03 6.31
CA PHE A 309 10.10 -11.67 7.38
C PHE A 309 8.70 -12.25 7.20
N ILE A 310 8.24 -12.39 5.95
CA ILE A 310 6.92 -12.95 5.64
C ILE A 310 7.01 -14.46 5.47
N LEU A 311 7.89 -14.94 4.58
CA LEU A 311 8.00 -16.35 4.25
C LEU A 311 8.88 -17.13 5.24
N ARG A 312 9.73 -16.42 6.00
CA ARG A 312 10.66 -17.00 7.00
C ARG A 312 11.57 -18.05 6.37
N GLU A 313 12.07 -17.77 5.17
CA GLU A 313 12.92 -18.69 4.41
C GLU A 313 14.40 -18.53 4.83
N ASP A 314 15.09 -19.66 5.03
CA ASP A 314 16.53 -19.69 5.30
C ASP A 314 17.33 -19.68 3.99
N SER A 315 18.46 -18.94 3.96
CA SER A 315 19.33 -18.78 2.79
C SER A 315 19.89 -20.09 2.19
N LYS A 316 19.84 -21.20 2.94
CA LYS A 316 20.31 -22.52 2.49
C LYS A 316 19.34 -23.27 1.57
N SER A 317 18.12 -22.78 1.40
CA SER A 317 17.06 -23.44 0.62
C SER A 317 17.05 -23.09 -0.89
N ILE A 318 17.90 -22.16 -1.29
CA ILE A 318 17.95 -21.56 -2.63
C ILE A 318 18.24 -22.60 -3.75
N ASP A 319 19.05 -23.63 -3.47
CA ASP A 319 19.46 -24.63 -4.47
C ASP A 319 18.29 -25.43 -5.06
N ALA A 320 17.28 -25.77 -4.25
CA ALA A 320 16.12 -26.53 -4.72
C ALA A 320 15.16 -25.66 -5.53
N ALA A 321 14.97 -24.40 -5.12
CA ALA A 321 14.16 -23.42 -5.83
C ALA A 321 14.77 -23.07 -7.20
N GLN A 322 16.09 -22.88 -7.27
CA GLN A 322 16.83 -22.63 -8.51
C GLN A 322 16.74 -23.81 -9.49
N LYS A 323 16.91 -25.05 -9.03
CA LYS A 323 16.77 -26.25 -9.89
C LYS A 323 15.38 -26.36 -10.51
N ARG A 324 14.32 -26.07 -9.74
CA ARG A 324 12.94 -26.08 -10.24
C ARG A 324 12.69 -24.96 -11.25
N LEU A 325 13.21 -23.76 -10.98
CA LEU A 325 13.07 -22.62 -11.88
C LEU A 325 13.81 -22.84 -13.22
N LEU A 326 14.98 -23.48 -13.21
CA LEU A 326 15.69 -23.88 -14.43
C LEU A 326 14.90 -24.89 -15.27
N PHE A 327 14.26 -25.87 -14.63
CA PHE A 327 13.38 -26.82 -15.30
C PHE A 327 12.17 -26.11 -15.95
N ASP A 328 11.50 -25.25 -15.20
CA ASP A 328 10.35 -24.48 -15.71
C ASP A 328 10.76 -23.53 -16.85
N PHE A 329 11.94 -22.90 -16.77
CA PHE A 329 12.49 -22.05 -17.82
C PHE A 329 12.74 -22.82 -19.14
N GLN A 330 13.25 -24.05 -19.05
CA GLN A 330 13.46 -24.89 -20.23
C GLN A 330 12.14 -25.29 -20.92
N ILE A 331 11.07 -25.50 -20.14
CA ILE A 331 9.73 -25.73 -20.68
C ILE A 331 9.20 -24.45 -21.33
N PHE A 332 9.33 -23.31 -20.64
CA PHE A 332 8.83 -22.02 -21.13
C PHE A 332 9.53 -21.54 -22.42
N ARG A 333 10.80 -21.92 -22.65
CA ARG A 333 11.52 -21.60 -23.89
C ARG A 333 11.13 -22.49 -25.08
N LYS A 334 10.54 -23.67 -24.81
CA LYS A 334 10.14 -24.65 -25.82
C LYS A 334 8.70 -24.47 -26.31
N VAL A 335 7.92 -23.62 -25.65
CA VAL A 335 6.56 -23.18 -26.03
C VAL A 335 6.66 -21.76 -26.54
#